data_AF-A0A937VXJ7-F1
#
_entry.id   AF-A0A937VXJ7-F1
#
_cell.length_a   1.000
_cell.length_b   1.000
_cell.length_c   1.000
_cell.angle_alpha   90.00
_cell.angle_beta   90.00
_cell.angle_gamma   90.00
#
_symmetry.space_group_name_H-M   'P 1'
#
loop_
_entity.id
_entity.type
_entity.pdbx_description
1 polymer ?
#
loop_
_entity_poly.entity_id
_entity_poly.type
_entity_poly.pdbx_seq_one_letter_code
_entity_poly.pdbx_strand_id
1 'polypeptide(L)'
;MVKPDGIDWKLWERDDYPNWSLPALEAAKCAALQGVEAADDMHFRLFRAFFEEGVNIARPEEILTLARQAPLDFERFVADFTSGHTRRAVLEEYEAAVKTYGVYAIPTVFMNDEEPIVGAVPIAEYEKMLEKLGVS
;
A
#
# COMPACT_ATOMS: atom_id res chain seq x y z
N MET A 1 35.67 9.48 -4.08
CA MET A 1 34.54 8.91 -4.85
C MET A 1 33.96 7.81 -3.98
N VAL A 2 32.84 8.08 -3.31
CA VAL A 2 32.17 7.10 -2.43
C VAL A 2 31.62 5.99 -3.32
N LYS A 3 31.97 4.73 -3.04
CA LYS A 3 31.34 3.59 -3.71
C LYS A 3 29.89 3.53 -3.21
N PRO A 4 28.88 3.35 -4.09
CA PRO A 4 27.52 3.17 -3.63
C PRO A 4 27.45 1.92 -2.74
N ASP A 5 26.78 2.03 -1.61
CA ASP A 5 26.69 1.02 -0.54
C ASP A 5 25.91 -0.23 -1.00
N GLY A 6 26.39 -0.98 -1.99
CA GLY A 6 25.82 -2.29 -2.37
C GLY A 6 24.33 -2.32 -2.78
N ILE A 7 23.64 -1.17 -2.84
CA ILE A 7 22.24 -1.07 -3.27
C ILE A 7 22.23 -1.00 -4.79
N ASP A 8 21.72 -2.07 -5.40
CA ASP A 8 21.42 -2.11 -6.83
C ASP A 8 20.12 -1.34 -7.08
N TRP A 9 20.26 -0.05 -7.45
CA TRP A 9 19.12 0.80 -7.80
C TRP A 9 18.72 0.53 -9.24
N LYS A 10 17.55 -0.09 -9.45
CA LYS A 10 16.95 -0.22 -10.77
C LYS A 10 16.08 0.99 -11.06
N LEU A 11 16.47 1.78 -12.07
CA LEU A 11 15.65 2.89 -12.56
C LEU A 11 14.41 2.34 -13.26
N TRP A 12 13.29 3.07 -13.18
CA TRP A 12 12.10 2.76 -13.97
C TRP A 12 12.40 2.90 -15.46
N GLU A 13 12.30 1.81 -16.22
CA GLU A 13 12.75 1.76 -17.62
C GLU A 13 11.66 2.12 -18.64
N ARG A 14 10.39 2.11 -18.24
CA ARG A 14 9.25 2.39 -19.12
C ARG A 14 8.91 3.88 -19.14
N ASP A 15 8.19 4.32 -20.16
CA ASP A 15 7.75 5.72 -20.32
C ASP A 15 6.46 6.06 -19.57
N ASP A 16 5.91 5.11 -18.81
CA ASP A 16 4.60 5.20 -18.17
C ASP A 16 4.66 5.04 -16.64
N TYR A 17 5.53 5.81 -15.98
CA TYR A 17 5.57 5.84 -14.52
C TYR A 17 4.18 6.22 -13.92
N PRO A 18 3.69 5.51 -12.88
CA PRO A 18 2.40 5.82 -12.26
C PRO A 18 2.31 7.27 -11.74
N ASN A 19 1.25 7.97 -12.10
CA ASN A 19 0.98 9.33 -11.61
C ASN A 19 0.25 9.36 -10.26
N TRP A 20 -0.30 8.23 -9.82
CA TRP A 20 -1.05 8.05 -8.57
C TRP A 20 -1.18 6.55 -8.24
N SER A 21 -1.55 6.24 -7.01
CA SER A 21 -1.76 4.85 -6.54
C SER A 21 -3.22 4.50 -6.31
N LEU A 22 -4.16 5.40 -6.60
CA LEU A 22 -5.58 5.20 -6.26
C LEU A 22 -6.17 3.89 -6.85
N PRO A 23 -5.93 3.51 -8.12
CA PRO A 23 -6.37 2.22 -8.64
C PRO A 23 -5.79 1.02 -7.87
N ALA A 24 -4.52 1.08 -7.46
CA ALA A 24 -3.90 0.04 -6.64
C ALA A 24 -4.55 -0.07 -5.24
N LEU A 25 -4.86 1.07 -4.62
CA LEU A 25 -5.54 1.11 -3.32
C LEU A 25 -6.96 0.54 -3.42
N GLU A 26 -7.68 0.86 -4.49
CA GLU A 26 -8.99 0.26 -4.82
C GLU A 26 -8.88 -1.26 -4.91
N ALA A 27 -7.87 -1.76 -5.62
CA ALA A 27 -7.60 -3.19 -5.78
C ALA A 27 -7.29 -3.89 -4.45
N ALA A 28 -6.46 -3.28 -3.61
CA ALA A 28 -6.18 -3.80 -2.27
C ALA A 28 -7.45 -3.91 -1.41
N LYS A 29 -8.36 -2.93 -1.48
CA LYS A 29 -9.67 -3.00 -0.82
C LYS A 29 -10.55 -4.11 -1.37
N CYS A 30 -10.57 -4.32 -2.69
CA CYS A 30 -11.33 -5.42 -3.31
C CYS A 30 -10.85 -6.78 -2.80
N ALA A 31 -9.53 -6.98 -2.73
CA ALA A 31 -8.96 -8.21 -2.19
C ALA A 31 -9.29 -8.40 -0.70
N ALA A 32 -9.27 -7.33 0.09
CA ALA A 32 -9.63 -7.37 1.52
C ALA A 32 -11.07 -7.82 1.80
N LEU A 33 -12.01 -7.62 0.86
CA LEU A 33 -13.39 -8.13 0.99
C LEU A 33 -13.48 -9.66 0.87
N GLN A 34 -12.40 -10.31 0.43
CA GLN A 34 -12.31 -11.76 0.24
C GLN A 34 -11.51 -12.45 1.36
N GLY A 35 -10.93 -11.70 2.28
CA GLY A 35 -10.22 -12.23 3.45
C GLY A 35 -8.77 -11.77 3.55
N VAL A 36 -8.13 -12.11 4.68
CA VAL A 36 -6.77 -11.67 5.01
C VAL A 36 -5.74 -12.21 4.03
N GLU A 37 -5.86 -13.49 3.62
CA GLU A 37 -4.92 -14.09 2.67
C GLU A 37 -4.92 -13.36 1.32
N ALA A 38 -6.10 -13.05 0.78
CA ALA A 38 -6.23 -12.28 -0.45
C ALA A 38 -5.71 -10.84 -0.30
N ALA A 39 -6.00 -10.19 0.85
CA ALA A 39 -5.49 -8.85 1.15
C ALA A 39 -3.96 -8.81 1.18
N ASP A 40 -3.33 -9.68 1.97
CA ASP A 40 -1.88 -9.70 2.15
C ASP A 40 -1.19 -10.01 0.83
N ASP A 41 -1.68 -11.01 0.10
CA ASP A 41 -1.13 -11.38 -1.20
C ASP A 41 -1.22 -10.22 -2.20
N MET A 42 -2.40 -9.62 -2.36
CA MET A 42 -2.59 -8.50 -3.29
C MET A 42 -1.74 -7.29 -2.88
N HIS A 43 -1.61 -7.02 -1.57
CA HIS A 43 -0.76 -5.96 -1.05
C HIS A 43 0.70 -6.14 -1.48
N PHE A 44 1.31 -7.28 -1.16
CA PHE A 44 2.71 -7.54 -1.53
C PHE A 44 2.92 -7.61 -3.03
N ARG A 45 1.93 -8.13 -3.77
CA ARG A 45 1.97 -8.21 -5.24
C ARG A 45 1.98 -6.82 -5.88
N LEU A 46 1.15 -5.89 -5.41
CA LEU A 46 1.17 -4.49 -5.86
C LEU A 46 2.48 -3.78 -5.51
N PHE A 47 3.02 -4.01 -4.30
CA PHE A 47 4.30 -3.44 -3.89
C PHE A 47 5.45 -3.94 -4.76
N ARG A 48 5.55 -5.26 -4.98
CA ARG A 48 6.56 -5.85 -5.85
C ARG A 48 6.44 -5.36 -7.29
N ALA A 49 5.21 -5.35 -7.82
CA ALA A 49 4.91 -4.85 -9.15
C ALA A 49 5.47 -3.44 -9.36
N PHE A 50 5.24 -2.54 -8.40
CA PHE A 50 5.72 -1.16 -8.48
C PHE A 50 7.22 -1.01 -8.20
N PHE A 51 7.74 -1.56 -7.09
CA PHE A 51 9.09 -1.30 -6.62
C PHE A 51 10.18 -2.16 -7.28
N GLU A 52 9.83 -3.36 -7.76
CA GLU A 52 10.81 -4.33 -8.28
C GLU A 52 10.62 -4.58 -9.79
N GLU A 53 9.38 -4.62 -10.26
CA GLU A 53 9.06 -5.13 -11.61
C GLU A 53 8.82 -4.03 -12.66
N GLY A 54 8.64 -2.78 -12.24
CA GLY A 54 8.37 -1.67 -13.16
C GLY A 54 6.96 -1.74 -13.78
N VAL A 55 5.98 -2.23 -13.02
CA VAL A 55 4.58 -2.37 -13.45
C VAL A 55 3.78 -1.16 -12.99
N ASN A 56 3.07 -0.53 -13.92
CA ASN A 56 2.26 0.64 -13.69
C ASN A 56 0.95 0.29 -12.96
N ILE A 57 1.00 0.35 -11.64
CA ILE A 57 -0.14 0.13 -10.73
C ILE A 57 -1.22 1.23 -10.78
N ALA A 58 -1.15 2.19 -11.71
CA ALA A 58 -2.26 3.09 -12.04
C ALA A 58 -3.11 2.58 -13.22
N ARG A 59 -2.67 1.52 -13.93
CA ARG A 59 -3.36 0.93 -15.07
C ARG A 59 -4.28 -0.22 -14.65
N PRO A 60 -5.60 -0.13 -14.86
CA PRO A 60 -6.54 -1.19 -14.52
C PRO A 60 -6.17 -2.55 -15.11
N GLU A 61 -5.68 -2.60 -16.35
CA GLU A 61 -5.30 -3.84 -17.04
C GLU A 61 -4.10 -4.55 -16.39
N GLU A 62 -3.14 -3.80 -15.87
CA GLU A 62 -1.99 -4.37 -15.17
C GLU A 62 -2.41 -4.86 -13.78
N ILE A 63 -3.27 -4.10 -13.08
CA ILE A 63 -3.89 -4.54 -11.81
C ILE A 63 -4.68 -5.84 -12.00
N LEU A 64 -5.51 -5.94 -13.04
CA LEU A 64 -6.29 -7.13 -13.33
C LEU A 64 -5.40 -8.33 -13.63
N THR A 65 -4.25 -8.11 -14.26
CA THR A 65 -3.25 -9.16 -14.50
C THR A 65 -2.67 -9.68 -13.18
N LEU A 66 -2.34 -8.77 -12.24
CA LEU A 66 -1.88 -9.13 -10.90
C LEU A 66 -2.96 -9.87 -10.11
N ALA A 67 -4.19 -9.35 -10.09
CA ALA A 67 -5.30 -9.93 -9.35
C ALA A 67 -5.67 -11.34 -9.82
N ARG A 68 -5.50 -11.64 -11.12
CA ARG A 68 -5.75 -12.99 -11.67
C ARG A 68 -4.80 -14.06 -11.12
N GLN A 69 -3.67 -13.64 -10.55
CA GLN A 69 -2.66 -14.53 -9.96
C GLN A 69 -2.75 -14.59 -8.42
N ALA A 70 -3.63 -13.79 -7.81
CA ALA A 70 -3.82 -13.75 -6.37
C ALA A 70 -4.79 -14.86 -5.91
N PRO A 71 -4.72 -15.30 -4.64
CA PRO A 71 -5.62 -16.30 -4.05
C PRO A 71 -6.99 -15.68 -3.75
N LEU A 72 -7.73 -15.30 -4.80
CA LEU A 72 -9.04 -14.64 -4.71
C LEU A 72 -9.99 -15.13 -5.81
N ASP A 73 -11.29 -14.92 -5.62
CA ASP A 73 -12.30 -15.02 -6.68
C ASP A 73 -12.15 -13.82 -7.62
N PHE A 74 -11.61 -14.09 -8.80
CA PHE A 74 -11.31 -13.07 -9.81
C PHE A 74 -12.57 -12.38 -10.35
N GLU A 75 -13.67 -13.11 -10.57
CA GLU A 75 -14.90 -12.53 -11.11
C GLU A 75 -15.54 -11.59 -10.07
N ARG A 76 -15.55 -12.01 -8.80
CA ARG A 76 -15.98 -11.14 -7.69
C ARG A 76 -15.09 -9.91 -7.58
N PHE A 77 -13.77 -10.07 -7.69
CA PHE A 77 -12.82 -8.96 -7.65
C PHE A 77 -13.11 -7.94 -8.77
N VAL A 78 -13.33 -8.40 -10.00
CA VAL A 78 -13.66 -7.53 -11.15
C VAL A 78 -14.96 -6.77 -10.90
N ALA A 79 -15.98 -7.44 -10.37
CA ALA A 79 -17.25 -6.80 -10.03
C ALA A 79 -17.07 -5.71 -8.96
N ASP A 80 -16.33 -5.99 -7.89
CA ASP A 80 -16.04 -5.02 -6.83
C ASP A 80 -15.22 -3.84 -7.37
N PHE A 81 -14.17 -4.12 -8.16
CA PHE A 81 -13.26 -3.10 -8.71
C PHE A 81 -13.96 -2.15 -9.69
N THR A 82 -14.93 -2.65 -10.46
CA THR A 82 -15.68 -1.83 -11.44
C THR A 82 -16.88 -1.09 -10.84
N SER A 83 -17.35 -1.50 -9.66
CA SER A 83 -18.51 -0.90 -8.99
C SER A 83 -18.27 0.52 -8.45
N GLY A 84 -17.01 0.88 -8.20
CA GLY A 84 -16.60 2.14 -7.57
C GLY A 84 -16.82 2.24 -6.05
N HIS A 85 -17.31 1.20 -5.37
CA HIS A 85 -17.55 1.28 -3.92
C HIS A 85 -16.24 1.30 -3.12
N THR A 86 -15.22 0.55 -3.56
CA THR A 86 -13.89 0.53 -2.94
C THR A 86 -13.14 1.83 -3.15
N ARG A 87 -13.31 2.48 -4.31
CA ARG A 87 -12.80 3.84 -4.57
C ARG A 87 -13.31 4.83 -3.55
N ARG A 88 -14.62 4.82 -3.33
CA ARG A 88 -15.24 5.71 -2.35
C ARG A 88 -14.70 5.42 -0.94
N ALA A 89 -14.55 4.15 -0.56
CA ALA A 89 -13.95 3.79 0.73
C ALA A 89 -12.51 4.32 0.88
N VAL A 90 -11.66 4.22 -0.15
CA VAL A 90 -10.28 4.76 -0.11
C VAL A 90 -10.28 6.28 0.07
N LEU A 91 -11.17 7.00 -0.63
CA LEU A 91 -11.27 8.45 -0.51
C LEU A 91 -11.81 8.88 0.86
N GLU A 92 -12.81 8.17 1.40
CA GLU A 92 -13.35 8.40 2.74
C GLU A 92 -12.27 8.19 3.82
N GLU A 93 -11.47 7.14 3.70
CA GLU A 93 -10.34 6.87 4.60
C GLU A 93 -9.24 7.93 4.50
N TYR A 94 -8.90 8.38 3.29
CA TYR A 94 -7.96 9.48 3.09
C TYR A 94 -8.46 10.78 3.73
N GLU A 95 -9.73 11.13 3.52
CA GLU A 95 -10.33 12.32 4.12
C GLU A 95 -10.32 12.25 5.65
N ALA A 96 -10.65 11.09 6.23
CA ALA A 96 -10.59 10.88 7.67
C ALA A 96 -9.15 11.02 8.19
N ALA A 97 -8.17 10.40 7.50
CA ALA A 97 -6.76 10.49 7.86
C ALA A 97 -6.27 11.95 7.91
N VAL A 98 -6.63 12.77 6.91
CA VAL A 98 -6.23 14.18 6.86
C VAL A 98 -7.00 15.02 7.88
N LYS A 99 -8.34 14.93 7.91
CA LYS A 99 -9.20 15.85 8.69
C LYS A 99 -9.22 15.52 10.17
N THR A 100 -9.20 14.23 10.52
CA THR A 100 -9.36 13.77 11.91
C THR A 100 -8.01 13.51 12.56
N TYR A 101 -7.07 12.92 11.82
CA TYR A 101 -5.81 12.45 12.38
C TYR A 101 -4.59 13.30 11.97
N GLY A 102 -4.78 14.31 11.11
CA GLY A 102 -3.69 15.20 10.67
C GLY A 102 -2.56 14.47 9.94
N VAL A 103 -2.88 13.40 9.20
CA VAL A 103 -1.89 12.62 8.45
C VAL A 103 -1.50 13.37 7.17
N TYR A 104 -0.22 13.74 7.05
CA TYR A 104 0.32 14.45 5.89
C TYR A 104 1.51 13.75 5.21
N ALA A 105 1.95 12.62 5.75
CA ALA A 105 3.06 11.84 5.20
C ALA A 105 2.80 10.34 5.39
N ILE A 106 3.49 9.52 4.60
CA ILE A 106 3.43 8.06 4.69
C ILE A 106 4.84 7.46 4.83
N PRO A 107 5.00 6.34 5.53
CA PRO A 107 4.01 5.78 6.47
C PRO A 107 3.81 6.71 7.68
N THR A 108 2.62 6.71 8.27
CA THR A 108 2.35 7.31 9.58
C THR A 108 1.70 6.24 10.45
N VAL A 109 2.26 5.99 11.63
CA VAL A 109 1.79 4.93 12.54
C VAL A 109 1.35 5.56 13.86
N PHE A 110 0.11 5.26 14.26
CA PHE A 110 -0.46 5.65 15.56
C PHE A 110 -0.42 4.44 16.50
N MET A 111 0.00 4.67 17.75
CA MET A 111 0.00 3.65 18.81
C MET A 111 -0.62 4.24 20.08
N ASN A 112 -1.89 3.89 20.35
CA ASN A 112 -2.68 4.47 21.45
C ASN A 112 -2.71 6.01 21.39
N ASP A 113 -2.60 6.68 22.54
CA ASP A 113 -2.64 8.15 22.69
C ASP A 113 -1.25 8.81 22.56
N GLU A 114 -0.26 8.09 22.04
CA GLU A 114 1.09 8.58 21.84
C GLU A 114 1.23 9.44 20.58
N GLU A 115 2.29 10.26 20.53
CA GLU A 115 2.65 10.98 19.31
C GLU A 115 2.88 10.00 18.15
N PRO A 116 2.33 10.28 16.95
CA PRO A 116 2.46 9.38 15.83
C PRO A 116 3.91 9.31 15.34
N ILE A 117 4.34 8.11 14.94
CA ILE A 117 5.61 7.92 14.24
C ILE A 117 5.38 8.25 12.76
N VAL A 118 6.10 9.26 12.27
CA VAL A 118 5.99 9.75 10.89
C VAL A 118 7.25 9.40 10.09
N GLY A 119 7.05 8.71 8.97
CA GLY A 119 8.08 8.31 8.03
C GLY A 119 8.62 6.90 8.24
N ALA A 120 9.48 6.47 7.30
CA ALA A 120 10.19 5.20 7.38
C ALA A 120 11.35 5.30 8.39
N VAL A 121 11.04 5.08 9.66
CA VAL A 121 12.03 5.08 10.77
C VAL A 121 12.59 3.68 11.04
N PRO A 122 13.78 3.56 11.67
CA PRO A 122 14.31 2.26 12.10
C PRO A 122 13.37 1.52 13.06
N ILE A 123 13.44 0.18 13.08
CA ILE A 123 12.60 -0.65 13.96
C ILE A 123 12.72 -0.28 15.44
N ALA A 124 13.92 0.16 15.87
CA ALA A 124 14.19 0.60 17.23
C ALA A 124 13.32 1.76 17.70
N GLU A 125 12.80 2.60 16.80
CA GLU A 125 11.84 3.67 17.19
C GLU A 125 10.48 3.09 17.57
N TYR A 126 10.04 2.02 16.89
CA TYR A 126 8.82 1.30 17.25
C TYR A 126 9.00 0.54 18.57
N GLU A 127 10.15 -0.12 18.78
CA GLU A 127 10.46 -0.84 20.02
C GLU A 127 10.40 0.08 21.24
N LYS A 128 11.02 1.27 21.18
CA LYS A 128 10.94 2.28 22.25
C LYS A 128 9.50 2.69 22.58
N MET A 129 8.65 2.81 21.57
CA MET A 129 7.24 3.17 21.76
C MET A 129 6.47 2.03 22.44
N LEU A 130 6.70 0.78 22.01
CA LEU A 130 6.07 -0.39 22.62
C LEU A 130 6.50 -0.55 24.09
N GLU A 131 7.78 -0.34 24.40
CA GLU A 131 8.29 -0.32 25.77
C GLU A 131 7.58 0.74 26.63
N LYS A 132 7.39 1.95 26.10
CA LYS A 132 6.64 3.03 26.77
C LYS A 132 5.19 2.64 27.07
N LEU A 133 4.58 1.86 26.19
CA LEU A 133 3.22 1.34 26.32
C LEU A 133 3.12 0.09 27.22
N GLY A 134 4.24 -0.40 27.75
CA GLY A 134 4.28 -1.60 28.59
C GLY A 134 4.05 -2.90 27.81
N VAL A 135 4.27 -2.88 26.49
CA VAL A 135 4.21 -4.06 25.62
C VAL A 135 5.64 -4.50 25.39
N SER A 136 6.09 -5.54 26.11
CA SER A 136 7.43 -6.14 25.98
C SER A 136 7.36 -7.61 25.60
#